data_AF-A0A6P2D8R6-F1
#
_entry.id   AF-A0A6P2D8R6-F1
#
_cell.length_a   1.000
_cell.length_b   1.000
_cell.length_c   1.000
_cell.angle_alpha   90.00
_cell.angle_beta   90.00
_cell.angle_gamma   90.00
#
_symmetry.space_group_name_H-M   'P 1'
#
loop_
_entity.id
_entity.type
_entity.pdbx_description
1 polymer ?
#
loop_
_entity_poly.entity_id
_entity_poly.type
_entity_poly.pdbx_seq_one_letter_code
_entity_poly.pdbx_strand_id
1 'polypeptide(L)'
;MHVVSVWEPNPAVSVAPREWVLLTSGEVTDRAGLRRVSEWYGRRWVVEDYHKGLKTCVEDRAPATGGAPGDRALERGRSGPVEPAPVSLGSARERPAHEVVPGRWVEVLSTWRYTAPRRVPKRSCMH
;
A
#
# COMPACT_ATOMS: atom_id res chain seq x y z
N MET A 1 16.50 -7.95 23.66
CA MET A 1 15.07 -7.56 23.55
C MET A 1 14.92 -6.22 24.24
N HIS A 2 14.27 -5.25 23.61
CA HIS A 2 14.20 -3.87 24.07
C HIS A 2 12.75 -3.37 24.11
N VAL A 3 12.51 -2.41 25.00
CA VAL A 3 11.25 -1.65 25.11
C VAL A 3 11.54 -0.22 24.68
N VAL A 4 10.73 0.33 23.78
CA VAL A 4 10.84 1.70 23.29
C VAL A 4 9.53 2.43 23.54
N SER A 5 9.57 3.49 24.34
CA SER A 5 8.44 4.38 24.56
C SER A 5 8.53 5.59 23.62
N VAL A 6 7.44 5.87 22.90
CA VAL A 6 7.32 7.00 21.97
C VAL A 6 6.08 7.78 22.34
N TRP A 7 6.22 9.08 22.61
CA TRP A 7 5.10 9.96 22.92
C TRP A 7 5.20 11.27 22.13
N GLU A 8 4.05 11.88 21.89
CA GLU A 8 3.94 13.19 21.25
C GLU A 8 4.15 14.31 22.28
N PRO A 9 5.24 15.10 22.18
CA PRO A 9 5.58 16.07 23.23
C PRO A 9 4.67 17.31 23.24
N ASN A 10 4.07 17.67 22.11
CA ASN A 10 3.20 18.84 21.98
C ASN A 10 1.99 18.49 21.11
N PRO A 11 1.01 17.75 21.66
CA PRO A 11 -0.21 17.41 20.93
C PRO A 11 -1.03 18.66 20.62
N ALA A 12 -1.80 18.62 19.52
CA ALA A 12 -2.73 19.70 19.21
C ALA A 12 -3.78 19.88 20.32
N VAL A 13 -4.23 21.12 20.53
CA VAL A 13 -5.28 21.44 21.51
C VAL A 13 -6.50 20.56 21.24
N SER A 14 -7.05 19.97 22.30
CA SER A 14 -8.22 19.07 22.28
C SER A 14 -8.03 17.72 21.56
N VAL A 15 -6.80 17.36 21.16
CA VAL A 15 -6.50 16.03 20.62
C VAL A 15 -5.77 15.20 21.67
N ALA A 16 -6.20 13.95 21.87
CA ALA A 16 -5.49 13.03 22.76
C ALA A 16 -4.06 12.79 22.24
N PRO A 17 -3.02 12.89 23.09
CA PRO A 17 -1.64 12.68 22.68
C PRO A 17 -1.44 11.25 22.21
N ARG A 18 -0.59 11.07 21.19
CA ARG A 18 -0.16 9.74 20.77
C ARG A 18 0.90 9.22 21.71
N GLU A 19 0.70 8.01 22.21
CA GLU A 19 1.66 7.29 23.04
C GLU A 19 1.72 5.83 22.62
N TRP A 20 2.93 5.31 22.42
CA TRP A 20 3.21 3.93 22.05
C TRP A 20 4.29 3.34 22.95
N VAL A 21 4.07 2.09 23.38
CA VAL A 21 5.09 1.24 24.01
C VAL A 21 5.36 0.09 23.05
N LEU A 22 6.57 0.05 22.49
CA LEU A 22 6.96 -0.86 21.43
C LEU A 22 7.95 -1.90 21.96
N LEU A 23 7.64 -3.17 21.74
CA LEU A 23 8.55 -4.29 21.99
C LEU A 23 9.29 -4.60 20.70
N THR A 24 10.63 -4.69 20.78
CA THR A 24 11.45 -5.00 19.61
C THR A 24 12.57 -5.98 19.93
N SER A 25 12.85 -6.86 18.98
CA SER A 25 14.05 -7.71 18.98
C SER A 25 15.27 -7.01 18.40
N GLY A 26 15.09 -5.89 17.69
CA GLY A 26 16.19 -5.10 17.12
C GLY A 26 16.99 -4.37 18.19
N GLU A 27 18.30 -4.27 17.97
CA GLU A 27 19.21 -3.52 18.84
C GLU A 27 18.85 -2.03 18.91
N VAL A 28 18.85 -1.48 20.12
CA VAL A 28 18.56 -0.06 20.39
C VAL A 28 19.59 0.46 21.38
N THR A 29 20.76 0.84 20.86
CA THR A 29 21.88 1.38 21.66
C THR A 29 22.00 2.90 21.57
N ASP A 30 21.35 3.50 20.57
CA ASP A 30 21.48 4.92 20.27
C ASP A 30 20.17 5.55 19.77
N ARG A 31 20.24 6.86 19.51
CA ARG A 31 19.11 7.64 19.01
C ARG A 31 18.65 7.21 17.63
N ALA A 32 19.55 6.67 16.80
CA ALA A 32 19.20 6.20 15.46
C ALA A 32 18.38 4.90 15.54
N GLY A 33 18.72 4.00 16.47
CA GLY A 33 17.94 2.81 16.80
C GLY A 33 16.51 3.17 17.23
N LEU A 34 16.37 4.13 18.17
CA LEU A 34 15.05 4.59 18.63
C LEU A 34 14.19 5.13 17.47
N ARG A 35 14.77 5.98 16.61
CA ARG A 35 14.08 6.52 15.43
C ARG A 35 13.63 5.43 14.47
N ARG A 36 14.52 4.48 14.18
CA ARG A 36 14.23 3.36 13.26
C ARG A 36 13.04 2.53 13.73
N VAL A 37 13.00 2.18 15.01
CA VAL A 37 11.89 1.39 15.60
C VAL A 37 10.57 2.18 15.49
N SER A 38 10.60 3.47 15.83
CA SER A 38 9.43 4.35 15.71
C SER A 38 8.95 4.47 14.25
N GLU A 39 9.86 4.64 13.30
CA GLU A 39 9.55 4.73 11.86
C GLU A 39 8.98 3.42 11.30
N TRP A 40 9.54 2.26 11.70
CA TRP A 40 9.00 0.96 11.31
C TRP A 40 7.56 0.78 11.79
N TYR A 41 7.29 1.10 13.05
CA TYR A 41 5.93 1.05 13.57
C TYR A 41 5.01 2.07 12.89
N GLY A 42 5.53 3.26 12.55
CA GLY A 42 4.80 4.27 11.77
C GLY A 42 4.30 3.76 10.41
N ARG A 43 4.98 2.77 9.80
CA ARG A 43 4.57 2.15 8.54
C ARG A 43 3.47 1.09 8.68
N ARG A 44 3.00 0.77 9.90
CA ARG A 44 1.94 -0.21 10.16
C ARG A 44 0.67 0.05 9.34
N TRP A 45 0.35 1.32 9.09
CA TRP A 45 -0.80 1.76 8.29
C TRP A 45 -0.80 1.21 6.85
N VAL A 46 0.37 0.93 6.27
CA VAL A 46 0.46 0.36 4.92
C VAL A 46 -0.22 -1.00 4.83
N VAL A 47 -0.08 -1.83 5.87
CA VAL A 47 -0.75 -3.13 5.95
C VAL A 47 -2.26 -2.97 6.12
N GLU A 48 -2.70 -1.95 6.86
CA GLU A 48 -4.13 -1.67 6.99
C GLU A 48 -4.75 -1.24 5.66
N ASP A 49 -4.09 -0.35 4.91
CA ASP A 49 -4.57 0.08 3.59
C ASP A 49 -4.56 -1.05 2.56
N TYR A 50 -3.56 -1.93 2.62
CA TYR A 50 -3.56 -3.18 1.87
C TYR A 50 -4.79 -4.03 2.18
N HIS A 51 -5.09 -4.26 3.46
CA HIS A 51 -6.26 -5.04 3.88
C HIS A 51 -7.59 -4.36 3.52
N LYS A 52 -7.68 -3.02 3.56
CA LYS A 52 -8.85 -2.28 3.07
C LYS A 52 -9.07 -2.52 1.59
N GLY A 53 -8.02 -2.37 0.77
CA GLY A 53 -8.07 -2.62 -0.66
C GLY A 53 -8.54 -4.04 -0.99
N LEU A 54 -7.99 -5.04 -0.29
CA LEU A 54 -8.43 -6.43 -0.47
C LEU A 54 -9.92 -6.62 -0.15
N LYS A 55 -10.42 -6.07 0.97
CA LYS A 55 -11.82 -6.23 1.36
C LYS A 55 -12.75 -5.57 0.34
N THR A 56 -12.52 -4.30 0.02
CA THR A 56 -13.36 -3.55 -0.91
C THR A 56 -13.35 -4.17 -2.31
N CYS A 57 -12.17 -4.55 -2.84
CA CYS A 57 -12.08 -5.14 -4.17
C CYS A 57 -12.65 -6.56 -4.28
N VAL A 58 -12.74 -7.30 -3.17
CA VAL A 58 -13.38 -8.63 -3.13
C VAL A 58 -14.89 -8.49 -2.98
N GLU A 59 -15.36 -7.56 -2.14
CA GLU A 59 -16.79 -7.29 -1.93
C GLU A 59 -17.47 -6.70 -3.16
N ASP A 60 -16.84 -5.73 -3.85
CA ASP A 60 -17.36 -5.12 -5.08
C ASP A 60 -17.43 -6.11 -6.27
N ARG A 61 -16.73 -7.24 -6.16
CA ARG A 61 -16.66 -8.29 -7.19
C ARG A 61 -17.55 -9.49 -6.88
N ALA A 62 -18.21 -9.51 -5.72
CA ALA A 62 -19.22 -10.51 -5.42
C ALA A 62 -20.41 -10.29 -6.37
N PRO A 63 -20.85 -11.32 -7.12
CA PRO A 63 -22.10 -11.19 -7.87
C PRO A 63 -23.23 -10.90 -6.87
N ALA A 64 -24.17 -10.03 -7.24
CA ALA A 64 -25.37 -9.70 -6.47
C ALA A 64 -26.36 -10.89 -6.42
N THR A 65 -25.89 -12.08 -6.07
CA THR A 65 -26.68 -13.30 -5.99
C THR A 65 -26.69 -13.74 -4.53
N GLY A 66 -27.87 -13.62 -3.91
CA GLY A 66 -28.10 -13.83 -2.47
C GLY A 66 -27.88 -15.25 -1.97
N GLY A 67 -26.62 -15.67 -1.89
CA GLY A 67 -26.17 -16.86 -1.18
C GLY A 67 -25.07 -16.49 -0.20
N ALA A 68 -25.24 -16.87 1.07
CA ALA A 68 -24.31 -16.53 2.15
C ALA A 68 -22.85 -16.92 1.80
N PRO A 69 -21.88 -15.99 1.88
CA PRO A 69 -20.50 -16.28 1.50
C PRO A 69 -19.78 -16.95 2.68
N GLY A 70 -19.79 -18.29 2.70
CA GLY A 70 -18.95 -19.10 3.59
C GLY A 70 -17.62 -19.43 2.93
N ASP A 71 -16.54 -18.91 3.51
CA ASP A 71 -15.14 -19.38 3.50
C ASP A 71 -14.36 -19.50 2.17
N ARG A 72 -14.99 -19.79 1.04
CA ARG A 72 -14.28 -20.08 -0.24
C ARG A 72 -13.85 -18.86 -1.06
N ALA A 73 -14.37 -17.67 -0.79
CA ALA A 73 -13.97 -16.45 -1.49
C ALA A 73 -12.60 -15.93 -1.04
N LEU A 74 -12.24 -16.16 0.23
CA LEU A 74 -11.00 -15.67 0.83
C LEU A 74 -9.76 -16.40 0.28
N GLU A 75 -9.87 -17.69 0.01
CA GLU A 75 -8.75 -18.50 -0.50
C GLU A 75 -8.37 -18.14 -1.94
N ARG A 76 -9.34 -17.78 -2.78
CA ARG A 76 -9.12 -17.43 -4.20
C ARG A 76 -8.54 -16.02 -4.40
N GLY A 77 -8.73 -15.13 -3.41
CA GLY A 77 -8.15 -13.79 -3.40
C GLY A 77 -6.67 -13.75 -2.99
N ARG A 78 -6.11 -14.85 -2.49
CA ARG A 78 -4.77 -14.90 -1.90
C ARG A 78 -3.64 -15.23 -2.89
N SER A 79 -3.97 -15.81 -4.05
CA SER A 79 -3.01 -16.40 -4.99
C SER A 79 -2.95 -15.74 -6.37
N GLY A 80 -3.82 -14.78 -6.66
CA GLY A 80 -3.59 -13.86 -7.79
C GLY A 80 -2.47 -12.88 -7.45
N PRO A 81 -1.73 -12.33 -8.43
CA PRO A 81 -0.82 -11.22 -8.19
C PRO A 81 -1.67 -10.01 -7.82
N VAL A 82 -2.06 -9.92 -6.55
CA VAL A 82 -2.57 -8.70 -5.97
C VAL A 82 -1.31 -7.86 -5.79
N GLU A 83 -1.00 -7.07 -6.81
CA GLU A 83 -0.21 -5.86 -6.66
C GLU A 83 -1.16 -4.70 -6.34
N PRO A 84 -1.73 -4.56 -5.13
CA PRO A 84 -1.88 -3.22 -4.60
C PRO A 84 -0.54 -2.95 -3.95
N ALA A 85 0.52 -2.88 -4.76
CA ALA A 85 1.59 -2.00 -4.36
C ALA A 85 0.85 -0.69 -4.09
N PRO A 86 0.84 -0.15 -2.84
CA PRO A 86 0.40 1.21 -2.68
C PRO A 86 1.24 1.95 -3.70
N VAL A 87 0.60 2.48 -4.75
CA VAL A 87 1.29 3.31 -5.71
C VAL A 87 1.96 4.32 -4.81
N SER A 88 3.28 4.22 -4.68
CA SER A 88 4.02 5.10 -3.79
C SER A 88 3.79 6.47 -4.39
N LEU A 89 2.85 7.22 -3.82
CA LEU A 89 2.43 8.51 -4.38
C LEU A 89 3.64 9.45 -4.46
N GLY A 90 4.65 9.20 -3.62
CA GLY A 90 5.92 9.92 -3.63
C GLY A 90 6.71 9.79 -4.95
N SER A 91 6.84 8.58 -5.51
CA SER A 91 7.55 8.39 -6.80
C SER A 91 6.62 8.31 -8.01
N ALA A 92 5.31 8.30 -7.80
CA ALA A 92 4.31 8.19 -8.88
C ALA A 92 4.40 9.32 -9.91
N ARG A 93 4.93 10.50 -9.54
CA ARG A 93 5.13 11.63 -10.45
C ARG A 93 6.29 11.44 -11.42
N GLU A 94 7.30 10.68 -11.01
CA GLU A 94 8.56 10.53 -11.76
C GLU A 94 8.65 9.17 -12.45
N ARG A 95 8.03 8.14 -11.86
CA ARG A 95 8.04 6.79 -12.41
C ARG A 95 7.14 6.69 -13.65
N PRO A 96 7.65 6.21 -14.80
CA PRO A 96 6.85 6.02 -15.99
C PRO A 96 5.68 5.05 -15.75
N ALA A 97 4.47 5.42 -16.19
CA ALA A 97 3.26 4.63 -15.98
C ALA A 97 3.34 3.19 -16.52
N HIS A 98 4.07 2.98 -17.61
CA HIS A 98 4.21 1.66 -18.24
C HIS A 98 5.05 0.66 -17.43
N GLU A 99 5.74 1.11 -16.38
CA GLU A 99 6.44 0.23 -15.44
C GLU A 99 5.49 -0.40 -14.41
N VAL A 100 4.28 0.17 -14.25
CA VAL A 100 3.31 -0.23 -13.22
C VAL A 100 2.05 -0.81 -13.83
N VAL A 101 1.63 -0.31 -15.00
CA VAL A 101 0.43 -0.77 -15.70
C VAL A 101 0.76 -1.21 -17.12
N PRO A 102 0.02 -2.18 -17.69
CA PRO A 102 0.26 -2.65 -19.05
C PRO A 102 0.20 -1.52 -20.09
N GLY A 103 1.01 -1.59 -21.15
CA GLY A 103 1.07 -0.55 -22.18
C GLY A 103 -0.28 -0.21 -22.83
N ARG A 104 -1.14 -1.21 -23.05
CA ARG A 104 -2.51 -1.01 -23.56
C ARG A 104 -3.37 -0.13 -22.63
N TRP A 105 -3.15 -0.21 -21.32
CA TRP A 105 -3.85 0.65 -20.36
C TRP A 105 -3.35 2.09 -20.46
N VAL A 106 -2.03 2.28 -20.62
CA VAL A 106 -1.46 3.62 -20.84
C VAL A 106 -2.02 4.28 -22.08
N GLU A 107 -2.15 3.54 -23.19
CA GLU A 107 -2.73 4.04 -24.44
C GLU A 107 -4.20 4.46 -24.27
N VAL A 108 -5.04 3.60 -23.69
CA VAL A 108 -6.46 3.89 -23.46
C VAL A 108 -6.64 5.05 -22.49
N LEU A 109 -5.95 5.03 -21.34
CA LEU A 109 -6.09 6.06 -20.31
C LEU A 109 -5.52 7.41 -20.74
N SER A 110 -4.43 7.43 -21.53
CA SER A 110 -3.89 8.69 -22.06
C SER A 110 -4.84 9.32 -23.07
N THR A 111 -5.46 8.50 -23.92
CA THR A 111 -6.46 8.96 -24.89
C THR A 111 -7.69 9.52 -24.16
N TRP A 112 -8.17 8.83 -23.13
CA TRP A 112 -9.31 9.30 -22.34
C TRP A 112 -8.99 10.59 -21.57
N ARG A 113 -7.81 10.69 -20.94
CA ARG A 113 -7.48 11.83 -20.06
C ARG A 113 -6.96 13.07 -20.78
N TYR A 114 -6.21 12.90 -21.86
CA TYR A 114 -5.53 14.00 -22.57
C TYR A 114 -5.99 14.14 -24.03
N THR A 115 -6.97 13.34 -24.46
CA THR A 115 -7.48 13.34 -25.85
C THR A 115 -6.36 13.07 -26.88
N ALA A 116 -5.25 12.48 -26.45
CA ALA A 116 -4.09 12.17 -27.28
C ALA A 116 -3.45 10.85 -26.81
N PRO A 117 -3.22 9.88 -27.71
CA PRO A 117 -2.62 8.60 -27.35
C PRO A 117 -1.12 8.75 -27.05
N ARG A 118 -0.68 8.25 -25.90
CA ARG A 118 0.74 8.16 -25.54
C ARG A 118 1.25 6.76 -25.88
N ARG A 119 1.96 6.62 -27.01
CA ARG A 119 2.58 5.33 -27.40
C ARG A 119 3.71 4.99 -26.45
N VAL A 120 3.65 3.80 -25.84
CA VAL A 120 4.73 3.25 -25.03
C VAL A 120 5.74 2.58 -25.99
N PRO A 121 7.05 2.89 -25.91
CA PRO A 121 8.03 2.18 -26.72
C PRO A 121 8.01 0.69 -26.38
N LYS A 122 7.91 -0.17 -27.40
CA LYS A 122 7.98 -1.63 -27.22
C LYS A 122 9.33 -1.96 -26.59
N ARG A 123 9.35 -2.53 -25.38
CA ARG A 123 10.55 -3.17 -24.86
C ARG A 123 10.89 -4.32 -25.82
N SER A 124 12.07 -4.27 -26.43
CA SER A 124 12.64 -5.42 -27.14
C SER A 124 12.74 -6.55 -26.12
N CYS A 125 11.89 -7.57 -26.27
CA CYS A 125 12.10 -8.83 -25.59
C CYS A 125 13.40 -9.40 -26.16
N MET A 126 14.49 -9.31 -25.40
CA MET A 126 15.66 -10.13 -25.66
C MET A 126 15.24 -11.59 -25.46
N HIS A 127 15.19 -12.34 -26.56
CA HIS A 127 15.27 -13.79 -26.63
C HIS A 127 16.50 -14.12 -27.45
#